data_AF-A0A939VWQ7-F1
#
_entry.id   AF-A0A939VWQ7-F1
#
_cell.length_a   1.000
_cell.length_b   1.000
_cell.length_c   1.000
_cell.angle_alpha   90.00
_cell.angle_beta   90.00
_cell.angle_gamma   90.00
#
_symmetry.space_group_name_H-M   'P 1'
#
loop_
_entity.id
_entity.type
_entity.pdbx_description
1 polymer ?
#
loop_
_entity_poly.entity_id
_entity_poly.type
_entity_poly.pdbx_seq_one_letter_code
_entity_poly.pdbx_strand_id
1 'polypeptide(L)'
;MSVLDQEIMNFGGNSWTARDAATGLICFGMTGSGKSSGPLRSIALKFLQYGYGGIVLCAKPDECGTWLDYAGETGRSNDIVLLSRETFCFLDYEFSRPAESGGGQVENVVNIFLEVVKITKDKKSGGTSDEYWQNAIKQFLRNTISLLVMAHEAVTLPNIKKVIDSSPRDNSIAEKLKIFLLDFHDFCYASWERVEAR
;
A
#
# COMPACT_ATOMS: atom_id res chain seq x y z
N MET A 1 -12.89 12.30 -29.80
CA MET A 1 -13.33 13.12 -28.66
C MET A 1 -12.59 12.60 -27.44
N SER A 2 -11.98 13.45 -26.62
CA SER A 2 -11.19 12.99 -25.46
C SER A 2 -12.11 12.44 -24.38
N VAL A 3 -11.65 11.43 -23.62
CA VAL A 3 -12.35 11.00 -22.39
C VAL A 3 -12.53 12.16 -21.41
N LEU A 4 -11.62 13.14 -21.44
CA LEU A 4 -11.68 14.33 -20.59
C LEU A 4 -12.82 15.29 -20.97
N ASP A 5 -13.35 15.21 -22.19
CA ASP A 5 -14.42 16.09 -22.66
C ASP A 5 -15.81 15.49 -22.39
N GLN A 6 -15.88 14.32 -21.76
CA GLN A 6 -17.14 13.67 -21.37
C GLN A 6 -17.86 14.51 -20.31
N GLU A 7 -19.07 15.00 -20.64
CA GLU A 7 -19.94 15.65 -19.67
C GLU A 7 -20.44 14.63 -18.63
N ILE A 8 -20.25 14.96 -17.35
CA ILE A 8 -20.70 14.16 -16.20
C ILE A 8 -22.02 14.69 -15.67
N MET A 9 -22.10 16.00 -15.45
CA MET A 9 -23.30 16.68 -14.98
C MET A 9 -23.47 18.00 -15.72
N ASN A 10 -24.72 18.47 -15.81
CA ASN A 10 -25.03 19.80 -16.32
C ASN A 10 -25.77 20.60 -15.25
N PHE A 11 -25.16 21.66 -14.75
CA PHE A 11 -25.72 22.54 -13.72
C PHE A 11 -26.36 23.76 -14.36
N GLY A 12 -27.55 23.59 -14.92
CA GLY A 12 -28.33 24.70 -15.48
C GLY A 12 -27.64 25.40 -16.65
N GLY A 13 -27.08 24.62 -17.58
CA GLY A 13 -26.31 25.10 -18.73
C GLY A 13 -24.79 25.12 -18.50
N ASN A 14 -24.34 24.94 -17.27
CA ASN A 14 -22.93 24.81 -16.96
C ASN A 14 -22.50 23.33 -16.97
N SER A 15 -21.84 22.93 -18.06
CA SER A 15 -21.31 21.58 -18.23
C SER A 15 -20.17 21.33 -17.25
N TRP A 16 -20.24 20.25 -16.50
CA TRP A 16 -19.17 19.76 -15.63
C TRP A 16 -18.65 18.43 -16.20
N THR A 17 -17.39 18.44 -16.63
CA THR A 17 -16.77 17.39 -17.43
C THR A 17 -15.81 16.51 -16.62
N ALA A 18 -15.34 15.43 -17.23
CA ALA A 18 -14.28 14.60 -16.66
C ALA A 18 -12.98 15.36 -16.41
N ARG A 19 -12.67 16.36 -17.24
CA ARG A 19 -11.54 17.28 -17.00
C ARG A 19 -11.71 18.05 -15.70
N ASP A 20 -12.90 18.57 -15.44
CA ASP A 20 -13.18 19.32 -14.22
C ASP A 20 -13.13 18.40 -13.00
N ALA A 21 -13.69 17.19 -13.10
CA ALA A 21 -13.64 16.19 -12.04
C ALA A 21 -12.20 15.78 -11.68
N ALA A 22 -11.29 15.73 -12.66
CA ALA A 22 -9.87 15.44 -12.44
C ALA A 22 -9.11 16.55 -11.66
N THR A 23 -9.70 17.74 -11.51
CA THR A 23 -9.14 18.82 -10.67
C THR A 23 -9.59 18.74 -9.21
N GLY A 24 -10.40 17.73 -8.86
CA GLY A 24 -10.96 17.54 -7.53
C GLY A 24 -12.34 18.18 -7.36
N LEU A 25 -13.16 17.58 -6.50
CA LEU A 25 -14.48 18.09 -6.14
C LEU A 25 -14.63 18.13 -4.62
N ILE A 26 -15.20 19.24 -4.14
CA ILE A 26 -15.56 19.41 -2.73
C ILE A 26 -17.02 19.81 -2.60
N CYS A 27 -17.75 19.14 -1.71
CA CYS A 27 -19.16 19.43 -1.45
C CYS A 27 -19.31 19.96 0.00
N PHE A 28 -19.62 21.24 0.13
CA PHE A 28 -19.82 21.90 1.43
C PHE A 28 -21.26 21.79 1.93
N GLY A 29 -21.44 21.83 3.25
CA GLY A 29 -22.76 21.86 3.89
C GLY A 29 -22.75 21.22 5.28
N MET A 30 -23.76 21.54 6.09
CA MET A 30 -23.92 20.97 7.43
C MET A 30 -24.39 19.50 7.39
N THR A 31 -24.29 18.79 8.52
CA THR A 31 -24.93 17.48 8.65
C THR A 31 -26.44 17.62 8.41
N GLY A 32 -27.03 16.71 7.63
CA GLY A 32 -28.44 16.77 7.26
C GLY A 32 -28.76 17.68 6.06
N SER A 33 -27.81 18.43 5.50
CA SER A 33 -28.05 19.32 4.35
C SER A 33 -28.20 18.58 2.99
N GLY A 34 -28.32 17.26 2.98
CA GLY A 34 -28.51 16.47 1.76
C GLY A 34 -27.29 16.27 0.86
N LYS A 35 -26.05 16.52 1.34
CA LYS A 35 -24.82 16.34 0.52
C LYS A 35 -24.72 14.94 -0.09
N SER A 36 -24.92 13.91 0.74
CA SER A 36 -24.82 12.50 0.34
C SER A 36 -25.96 12.08 -0.59
N SER A 37 -27.20 12.48 -0.28
CA SER A 37 -28.40 12.09 -1.03
C SER A 37 -28.62 12.91 -2.31
N GLY A 38 -28.06 14.11 -2.41
CA GLY A 38 -28.16 15.00 -3.57
C GLY A 38 -26.92 14.92 -4.46
N PRO A 39 -25.99 15.89 -4.37
CA PRO A 39 -24.90 16.02 -5.32
C PRO A 39 -23.99 14.78 -5.37
N LEU A 40 -23.63 14.19 -4.23
CA LEU A 40 -22.72 13.03 -4.22
C LEU A 40 -23.35 11.78 -4.83
N ARG A 41 -24.65 11.53 -4.60
CA ARG A 41 -25.38 10.43 -5.26
C ARG A 41 -25.36 10.58 -6.78
N SER A 42 -25.71 11.77 -7.28
CA SER A 42 -25.75 12.02 -8.74
C SER A 42 -24.39 11.81 -9.39
N ILE A 43 -23.31 12.28 -8.74
CA ILE A 43 -21.94 12.10 -9.22
C ILE A 43 -21.53 10.63 -9.19
N ALA A 44 -21.79 9.92 -8.08
CA ALA A 44 -21.44 8.51 -7.93
C ALA A 44 -22.10 7.64 -9.01
N LEU A 45 -23.41 7.82 -9.24
CA LEU A 45 -24.13 7.09 -10.27
C LEU A 45 -23.57 7.37 -11.67
N LYS A 46 -23.23 8.62 -11.98
CA LYS A 46 -22.61 8.98 -13.27
C LYS A 46 -21.23 8.36 -13.45
N PHE A 47 -20.41 8.36 -12.40
CA PHE A 47 -19.09 7.73 -12.43
C PHE A 47 -19.22 6.23 -12.70
N LEU A 48 -20.12 5.53 -12.00
CA LEU A 48 -20.37 4.11 -12.22
C LEU A 48 -20.92 3.82 -13.62
N GLN A 49 -21.88 4.62 -14.11
CA GLN A 49 -22.44 4.49 -15.46
C GLN A 49 -21.39 4.67 -16.55
N TYR A 50 -20.44 5.58 -16.37
CA TYR A 50 -19.33 5.79 -17.30
C TYR A 50 -18.15 4.83 -17.08
N GLY A 51 -18.26 3.94 -16.08
CA GLY A 51 -17.26 2.94 -15.77
C GLY A 51 -15.99 3.48 -15.14
N TYR A 52 -16.08 4.63 -14.48
CA TYR A 52 -14.99 5.17 -13.68
C TYR A 52 -14.85 4.36 -12.39
N GLY A 53 -13.60 3.99 -12.07
CA GLY A 53 -13.24 3.33 -10.82
C GLY A 53 -12.78 4.33 -9.76
N GLY A 54 -12.84 3.91 -8.50
CA GLY A 54 -12.38 4.74 -7.39
C GLY A 54 -12.42 4.01 -6.05
N ILE A 55 -11.88 4.66 -5.02
CA ILE A 55 -11.92 4.18 -3.64
C ILE A 55 -12.96 4.99 -2.88
N VAL A 56 -13.89 4.30 -2.23
CA VAL A 56 -14.92 4.90 -1.39
C VAL A 56 -14.56 4.68 0.07
N LEU A 57 -14.23 5.77 0.76
CA LEU A 57 -13.98 5.74 2.19
C LEU A 57 -15.32 5.88 2.93
N CYS A 58 -15.86 4.74 3.39
CA CYS A 58 -17.13 4.70 4.12
C CYS A 58 -16.93 5.15 5.57
N ALA A 59 -17.25 6.40 5.87
CA ALA A 59 -17.16 6.96 7.21
C ALA A 59 -18.42 6.66 8.05
N LYS A 60 -19.57 6.43 7.40
CA LYS A 60 -20.82 6.06 8.07
C LYS A 60 -21.17 4.59 7.88
N PRO A 61 -21.86 3.94 8.84
CA PRO A 61 -22.21 2.53 8.77
C PRO A 61 -23.04 2.14 7.53
N ASP A 62 -23.88 3.04 7.03
CA ASP A 62 -24.82 2.84 5.92
C ASP A 62 -24.22 3.13 4.53
N GLU A 63 -23.06 3.78 4.46
CA GLU A 63 -22.46 4.19 3.18
C GLU A 63 -22.05 2.99 2.32
N CYS A 64 -21.55 1.91 2.94
CA CYS A 64 -21.21 0.69 2.20
C CYS A 64 -22.44 0.10 1.50
N GLY A 65 -23.56 -0.04 2.22
CA GLY A 65 -24.83 -0.52 1.64
C GLY A 65 -25.32 0.38 0.52
N THR A 66 -25.25 1.70 0.73
CA THR A 66 -25.62 2.70 -0.28
C THR A 66 -24.83 2.54 -1.58
N TRP A 67 -23.53 2.27 -1.51
CA TRP A 67 -22.69 2.05 -2.70
C TRP A 67 -22.94 0.71 -3.38
N LEU A 68 -23.30 -0.34 -2.63
CA LEU A 68 -23.75 -1.61 -3.20
C LEU A 68 -25.04 -1.42 -3.99
N ASP A 69 -25.98 -0.63 -3.48
CA ASP A 69 -27.22 -0.28 -4.17
C ASP A 69 -26.92 0.50 -5.46
N TYR A 70 -26.04 1.51 -5.41
CA TYR A 70 -25.62 2.26 -6.61
C TYR A 70 -24.97 1.37 -7.66
N ALA A 71 -24.12 0.42 -7.24
CA ALA A 71 -23.51 -0.55 -8.15
C ALA A 71 -24.56 -1.48 -8.77
N GLY A 72 -25.57 -1.89 -7.99
CA GLY A 72 -26.73 -2.63 -8.49
C GLY A 72 -27.54 -1.84 -9.52
N GLU A 73 -27.90 -0.59 -9.21
CA GLU A 73 -28.64 0.31 -10.09
C GLU A 73 -27.93 0.54 -11.43
N THR A 74 -26.60 0.48 -11.44
CA THR A 74 -25.77 0.77 -12.62
C THR A 74 -25.23 -0.49 -13.31
N GLY A 75 -25.57 -1.68 -12.83
CA GLY A 75 -25.10 -2.96 -13.40
C GLY A 75 -23.61 -3.24 -13.16
N ARG A 76 -22.99 -2.59 -12.17
CA ARG A 76 -21.56 -2.68 -11.82
C ARG A 76 -21.30 -3.47 -10.54
N SER A 77 -22.27 -4.24 -10.04
CA SER A 77 -22.12 -5.02 -8.79
C SER A 77 -20.91 -5.97 -8.78
N ASN A 78 -20.50 -6.49 -9.95
CA ASN A 78 -19.36 -7.40 -10.08
C ASN A 78 -17.99 -6.70 -9.94
N ASP A 79 -17.95 -5.37 -9.96
CA ASP A 79 -16.70 -4.61 -9.86
C ASP A 79 -16.41 -4.14 -8.42
N ILE A 80 -17.30 -4.47 -7.48
CA ILE A 80 -17.16 -4.05 -6.10
C ILE A 80 -16.17 -4.95 -5.36
N VAL A 81 -15.16 -4.31 -4.76
CA VAL A 81 -14.24 -4.94 -3.83
C VAL A 81 -14.45 -4.35 -2.44
N LEU A 82 -14.86 -5.20 -1.49
CA LEU A 82 -15.06 -4.80 -0.10
C LEU A 82 -13.76 -5.00 0.68
N LEU A 83 -12.93 -3.96 0.77
CA LEU A 83 -11.64 -4.02 1.50
C LEU A 83 -11.77 -4.44 2.98
N SER A 84 -12.95 -4.32 3.59
CA SER A 84 -13.21 -4.83 4.95
C SER A 84 -13.26 -6.35 5.06
N ARG A 85 -13.37 -7.05 3.94
CA ARG A 85 -13.38 -8.52 3.84
C ARG A 85 -12.12 -9.08 3.19
N GLU A 86 -11.28 -8.21 2.65
CA GLU A 86 -10.06 -8.58 1.95
C GLU A 86 -8.83 -8.29 2.80
N THR A 87 -7.74 -8.98 2.49
CA THR A 87 -6.41 -8.65 3.02
C THR A 87 -5.49 -8.32 1.87
N PHE A 88 -4.67 -7.28 2.03
CA PHE A 88 -3.74 -6.84 1.01
C PHE A 88 -2.35 -6.66 1.62
N CYS A 89 -1.40 -7.51 1.21
CA CYS A 89 -0.01 -7.37 1.63
C CYS A 89 0.72 -6.39 0.70
N PHE A 90 0.57 -5.10 0.99
CA PHE A 90 1.14 -4.03 0.15
C PHE A 90 2.67 -4.08 0.02
N LEU A 91 3.38 -4.59 1.03
CA LEU A 91 4.85 -4.72 1.01
C LEU A 91 5.29 -5.78 0.00
N ASP A 92 4.68 -6.97 0.07
CA ASP A 92 4.99 -8.08 -0.82
C ASP A 92 4.48 -7.80 -2.25
N TYR A 93 3.34 -7.11 -2.37
CA TYR A 93 2.85 -6.63 -3.66
C TYR A 93 3.86 -5.68 -4.32
N GLU A 94 4.33 -4.63 -3.62
CA GLU A 94 5.31 -3.71 -4.21
C GLU A 94 6.62 -4.42 -4.57
N PHE A 95 7.05 -5.37 -3.73
CA PHE A 95 8.27 -6.12 -3.99
C PHE A 95 8.13 -7.07 -5.20
N SER A 96 7.01 -7.77 -5.34
CA SER A 96 6.79 -8.76 -6.40
C SER A 96 6.46 -8.14 -7.77
N ARG A 97 6.26 -6.83 -7.85
CA ARG A 97 6.01 -6.13 -9.11
C ARG A 97 7.19 -6.30 -10.08
N PRO A 98 6.92 -6.40 -11.40
CA PRO A 98 7.98 -6.49 -12.41
C PRO A 98 8.95 -5.31 -12.32
N ALA A 99 10.25 -5.61 -12.47
CA ALA A 99 11.32 -4.61 -12.38
C ALA A 99 11.19 -3.54 -13.47
N GLU A 100 10.67 -3.89 -14.64
CA GLU A 100 10.42 -2.99 -15.77
C GLU A 100 9.36 -1.93 -15.43
N SER A 101 8.48 -2.23 -14.47
CA SER A 101 7.46 -1.31 -13.95
C SER A 101 7.93 -0.58 -12.67
N GLY A 102 9.20 -0.71 -12.29
CA GLY A 102 9.78 -0.12 -11.09
C GLY A 102 9.57 -0.91 -9.80
N GLY A 103 9.15 -2.19 -9.87
CA GLY A 103 9.03 -3.08 -8.72
C GLY A 103 10.35 -3.74 -8.30
N GLY A 104 10.31 -4.58 -7.25
CA GLY A 104 11.47 -5.36 -6.77
C GLY A 104 12.53 -4.57 -6.00
N GLN A 105 12.30 -3.28 -5.76
CA GLN A 105 13.26 -2.42 -5.08
C GLN A 105 13.02 -2.42 -3.57
N VAL A 106 14.02 -2.87 -2.80
CA VAL A 106 13.97 -2.88 -1.33
C VAL A 106 13.66 -1.47 -0.78
N GLU A 107 14.25 -0.43 -1.37
CA GLU A 107 14.03 0.96 -0.94
C GLU A 107 12.58 1.42 -1.11
N ASN A 108 11.87 0.96 -2.15
CA ASN A 108 10.45 1.28 -2.32
C ASN A 108 9.63 0.70 -1.17
N VAL A 109 9.88 -0.55 -0.82
CA VAL A 109 9.18 -1.25 0.27
C VAL A 109 9.45 -0.57 1.62
N VAL A 110 10.72 -0.21 1.89
CA VAL A 110 11.10 0.54 3.10
C VAL A 110 10.38 1.89 3.16
N ASN A 111 10.36 2.63 2.06
CA ASN A 111 9.71 3.95 2.01
C ASN A 111 8.19 3.85 2.21
N ILE A 112 7.51 2.92 1.56
CA ILE A 112 6.07 2.70 1.75
C ILE A 112 5.78 2.33 3.21
N PHE A 113 6.55 1.42 3.80
CA PHE A 113 6.39 1.04 5.21
C PHE A 113 6.49 2.27 6.14
N LEU A 114 7.50 3.11 5.94
CA LEU A 114 7.72 4.31 6.75
C LEU A 114 6.60 5.34 6.58
N GLU A 115 6.09 5.54 5.36
CA GLU A 115 4.96 6.44 5.14
C GLU A 115 3.70 5.96 5.86
N VAL A 116 3.41 4.65 5.84
CA VAL A 116 2.29 4.08 6.61
C VAL A 116 2.48 4.32 8.11
N VAL A 117 3.69 4.06 8.64
CA VAL A 117 3.98 4.29 10.06
C VAL A 117 3.84 5.78 10.43
N LYS A 118 4.29 6.70 9.57
CA LYS A 118 4.12 8.15 9.80
C LYS A 118 2.65 8.55 9.86
N ILE A 119 1.81 8.03 8.96
CA ILE A 119 0.37 8.31 8.96
C ILE A 119 -0.29 7.84 10.26
N THR A 120 0.16 6.70 10.80
CA THR A 120 -0.38 6.16 12.07
C THR A 120 0.08 6.88 13.33
N LYS A 121 1.21 7.61 13.28
CA LYS A 121 1.69 8.40 14.42
C LYS A 121 1.08 9.80 14.36
N ASP A 122 0.23 10.13 15.33
CA ASP A 122 -0.28 11.49 15.50
C ASP A 122 0.86 12.53 15.50
N LYS A 123 0.67 13.65 14.78
CA LYS A 123 1.60 14.79 14.60
C LYS A 123 1.97 15.54 15.90
N LYS A 124 1.97 14.90 17.07
CA LYS A 124 2.29 15.50 18.37
C LYS A 124 3.76 15.43 18.78
N SER A 125 4.65 14.81 18.01
CA SER A 125 6.07 14.74 18.36
C SER A 125 6.92 15.56 17.39
N GLY A 126 7.21 16.81 17.77
CA GLY A 126 8.27 17.61 17.16
C GLY A 126 9.50 17.56 18.05
N GLY A 127 10.52 16.80 17.65
CA GLY A 127 11.80 16.74 18.34
C GLY A 127 12.91 16.25 17.43
N THR A 128 14.08 16.89 17.49
CA THR A 128 15.29 16.60 16.70
C THR A 128 15.81 15.15 16.86
N SER A 129 15.33 14.38 17.85
CA SER A 129 15.64 12.96 18.03
C SER A 129 14.98 12.03 17.01
N ASP A 130 14.00 12.52 16.24
CA ASP A 130 13.24 11.68 15.30
C ASP A 130 14.11 11.26 14.09
N GLU A 131 14.98 12.13 13.57
CA GLU A 131 15.74 11.85 12.34
C GLU A 131 16.76 10.71 12.51
N TYR A 132 17.47 10.68 13.64
CA TYR A 132 18.35 9.56 13.99
C TYR A 132 17.56 8.25 14.12
N TRP A 133 16.40 8.31 14.77
CA TRP A 133 15.53 7.14 14.97
C TRP A 133 14.99 6.62 13.63
N GLN A 134 14.61 7.51 12.72
CA GLN A 134 14.15 7.17 11.37
C GLN A 134 15.27 6.55 10.53
N ASN A 135 16.49 7.07 10.60
CA ASN A 135 17.63 6.49 9.87
C ASN A 135 18.00 5.10 10.38
N ALA A 136 17.98 4.89 11.70
CA ALA A 136 18.20 3.56 12.28
C ALA A 136 17.11 2.56 11.86
N ILE A 137 15.84 2.95 11.85
CA ILE A 137 14.75 2.09 11.36
C ILE A 137 14.90 1.79 9.88
N LYS A 138 15.24 2.78 9.04
CA LYS A 138 15.48 2.57 7.60
C LYS A 138 16.54 1.49 7.39
N GLN A 139 17.68 1.64 8.05
CA GLN A 139 18.77 0.68 7.93
C GLN A 139 18.36 -0.72 8.41
N PHE A 140 17.64 -0.80 9.53
CA PHE A 140 17.14 -2.05 10.07
C PHE A 140 16.16 -2.75 9.13
N LEU A 141 15.16 -2.03 8.62
CA LEU A 141 14.17 -2.55 7.68
C LEU A 141 14.83 -2.99 6.39
N ARG A 142 15.75 -2.18 5.84
CA ARG A 142 16.48 -2.53 4.62
C ARG A 142 17.22 -3.85 4.79
N ASN A 143 17.98 -4.01 5.86
CA ASN A 143 18.73 -5.23 6.13
C ASN A 143 17.80 -6.44 6.33
N THR A 144 16.69 -6.25 7.05
CA THR A 144 15.69 -7.29 7.31
C THR A 144 15.00 -7.75 6.03
N ILE A 145 14.59 -6.80 5.17
CA ILE A 145 13.95 -7.11 3.89
C ILE A 145 14.95 -7.80 2.96
N SER A 146 16.18 -7.29 2.85
CA SER A 146 17.23 -7.95 2.07
C SER A 146 17.48 -9.39 2.52
N LEU A 147 17.46 -9.65 3.83
CA LEU A 147 17.59 -11.00 4.38
C LEU A 147 16.43 -11.91 3.93
N LEU A 148 15.18 -11.43 4.00
CA LEU A 148 14.02 -12.18 3.54
C LEU A 148 14.12 -12.50 2.04
N VAL A 149 14.53 -11.52 1.24
CA VAL A 149 14.71 -11.67 -0.21
C VAL A 149 15.77 -12.72 -0.52
N MET A 150 16.93 -12.67 0.14
CA MET A 150 18.00 -13.67 -0.02
C MET A 150 17.55 -15.06 0.43
N ALA A 151 16.66 -15.13 1.42
CA ALA A 151 16.07 -16.39 1.88
C ALA A 151 14.91 -16.89 0.99
N HIS A 152 14.57 -16.17 -0.09
CA HIS A 152 13.39 -16.45 -0.92
C HIS A 152 12.07 -16.48 -0.14
N GLU A 153 11.99 -15.68 0.93
CA GLU A 153 10.81 -15.53 1.77
C GLU A 153 9.99 -14.30 1.38
N ALA A 154 8.67 -14.38 1.52
CA ALA A 154 7.76 -13.28 1.21
C ALA A 154 8.01 -12.07 2.14
N VAL A 155 7.94 -10.86 1.57
CA VAL A 155 8.21 -9.60 2.28
C VAL A 155 6.95 -9.13 3.01
N THR A 156 6.65 -9.80 4.12
CA THR A 156 5.42 -9.58 4.90
C THR A 156 5.71 -9.08 6.31
N LEU A 157 4.76 -8.37 6.95
CA LEU A 157 4.90 -7.94 8.35
C LEU A 157 5.17 -9.10 9.32
N PRO A 158 4.50 -10.27 9.20
CA PRO A 158 4.82 -11.42 10.02
C PRO A 158 6.25 -11.93 9.82
N ASN A 159 6.74 -12.00 8.58
CA ASN A 159 8.11 -12.45 8.30
C ASN A 159 9.16 -11.46 8.78
N ILE A 160 8.92 -10.15 8.60
CA ILE A 160 9.74 -9.09 9.21
C ILE A 160 9.78 -9.31 10.72
N LYS A 161 8.63 -9.45 11.39
CA LYS A 161 8.56 -9.69 12.84
C LYS A 161 9.31 -10.95 13.27
N LYS A 162 9.19 -12.06 12.52
CA LYS A 162 9.94 -13.29 12.80
C LYS A 162 11.45 -13.03 12.83
N VAL A 163 11.98 -12.27 11.87
CA VAL A 163 13.41 -11.89 11.86
C VAL A 163 13.78 -11.08 13.11
N ILE A 164 12.94 -10.14 13.53
CA ILE A 164 13.16 -9.36 14.76
C ILE A 164 13.17 -10.27 16.00
N ASP A 165 12.23 -11.22 16.06
CA ASP A 165 12.07 -12.12 17.20
C ASP A 165 13.18 -13.17 17.26
N SER A 166 13.71 -13.59 16.11
CA SER A 166 14.84 -14.54 16.00
C SER A 166 16.21 -13.87 16.04
N SER A 167 16.29 -12.54 16.04
CA SER A 167 17.56 -11.82 16.08
C SER A 167 18.31 -12.17 17.38
N PRO A 168 19.62 -12.50 17.32
CA PRO A 168 20.42 -12.76 18.52
C PRO A 168 20.38 -11.55 19.48
N ARG A 169 19.97 -11.79 20.73
CA ARG A 169 19.88 -10.75 21.77
C ARG A 169 20.96 -10.87 22.84
N ASP A 170 21.72 -11.95 22.79
CA ASP A 170 22.78 -12.28 23.74
C ASP A 170 24.01 -12.77 22.96
N ASN A 171 25.19 -12.35 23.44
CA ASN A 171 26.49 -12.77 22.93
C ASN A 171 26.65 -14.29 22.97
N SER A 172 25.99 -14.98 23.92
CA SER A 172 26.02 -16.45 23.99
C SER A 172 25.43 -17.13 22.74
N ILE A 173 24.43 -16.51 22.10
CA ILE A 173 23.81 -16.99 20.86
C ILE A 173 24.73 -16.70 19.67
N ALA A 174 25.31 -15.49 19.63
CA ALA A 174 26.28 -15.12 18.59
C ALA A 174 27.47 -16.08 18.57
N GLU A 175 27.96 -16.50 19.74
CA GLU A 175 29.08 -17.43 19.84
C GLU A 175 28.74 -18.82 19.30
N LYS A 176 27.51 -19.30 19.54
CA LYS A 176 27.02 -20.58 18.98
C LYS A 176 26.86 -20.52 17.46
N LEU A 177 26.49 -19.36 16.92
CA LEU A 177 26.31 -19.17 15.48
C LEU A 177 27.64 -19.05 14.71
N LYS A 178 28.78 -18.81 15.38
CA LYS A 178 30.10 -18.79 14.73
C LYS A 178 30.42 -20.10 14.01
N ILE A 179 30.02 -21.24 14.59
CA ILE A 179 30.23 -22.55 13.97
C ILE A 179 29.45 -22.62 12.65
N PHE A 180 28.19 -22.20 12.67
CA PHE A 180 27.35 -22.16 11.48
C PHE A 180 27.87 -21.18 10.42
N LEU A 181 28.46 -20.06 10.83
CA LEU A 181 29.10 -19.10 9.93
C LEU A 181 30.33 -19.70 9.25
N LEU A 182 31.16 -20.45 9.99
CA LEU A 182 32.31 -21.16 9.42
C LEU A 182 31.86 -22.24 8.44
N ASP A 183 30.87 -23.04 8.82
CA ASP A 183 30.30 -24.08 7.94
C ASP A 183 29.70 -23.47 6.66
N PHE A 184 29.00 -22.33 6.79
CA PHE A 184 28.43 -21.61 5.66
C PHE A 184 29.51 -20.98 4.76
N HIS A 185 30.57 -20.43 5.35
CA HIS A 185 31.72 -19.91 4.63
C HIS A 185 32.35 -21.03 3.80
N ASP A 186 32.64 -22.17 4.40
CA ASP A 186 33.22 -23.32 3.71
C ASP A 186 32.30 -23.87 2.60
N PHE A 187 30.99 -23.89 2.83
CA PHE A 187 30.01 -24.24 1.79
C PHE A 187 30.07 -23.30 0.57
N CYS A 188 30.16 -21.99 0.80
CA CYS A 188 30.27 -20.99 -0.27
C CYS A 188 31.58 -21.11 -1.06
N TYR A 189 32.72 -21.39 -0.40
CA TYR A 189 34.00 -21.57 -1.10
C TYR A 189 34.11 -22.93 -1.81
N ALA A 190 33.61 -24.01 -1.21
CA ALA A 190 33.58 -25.34 -1.83
C ALA A 190 32.60 -25.45 -3.02
N SER A 191 31.65 -24.51 -3.14
CA SER A 191 30.76 -24.38 -4.30
C SER A 191 31.36 -23.50 -5.39
N TRP A 192 32.17 -22.49 -5.05
CA TRP A 192 32.93 -21.67 -6.01
C TRP A 192 33.90 -22.50 -6.86
N GLU A 193 34.69 -23.39 -6.22
CA GLU A 193 35.63 -24.28 -6.93
C GLU A 193 34.95 -25.24 -7.93
N ARG A 194 33.67 -25.56 -7.73
CA ARG A 194 32.90 -26.41 -8.66
C ARG A 194 32.34 -25.66 -9.86
N VAL A 195 32.20 -24.34 -9.76
CA VAL A 195 31.71 -23.48 -10.84
C VAL A 195 32.86 -23.05 -11.75
N GLU A 196 34.06 -22.81 -11.23
CA GLU A 196 35.26 -22.52 -12.03
C GLU A 196 35.85 -23.76 -12.75
N ALA A 197 35.53 -24.98 -12.29
CA ALA A 197 35.97 -26.22 -12.92
C ALA A 197 35.10 -26.70 -14.09
N ARG A 198 34.16 -25.87 -14.58
CA ARG A 198 33.33 -26.09 -15.78
C ARG A 198 33.61 -25.02 -16.83
#